data_AF-A0A3D1A7K0-F1
#
_entry.id   AF-A0A3D1A7K0-F1
#
_cell.length_a   1.000
_cell.length_b   1.000
_cell.length_c   1.000
_cell.angle_alpha   90.00
_cell.angle_beta   90.00
_cell.angle_gamma   90.00
#
_symmetry.space_group_name_H-M   'P 1'
#
loop_
_entity.id
_entity.type
_entity.pdbx_description
1 polymer ?
#
loop_
_entity_poly.entity_id
_entity_poly.type
_entity_poly.pdbx_seq_one_letter_code
_entity_poly.pdbx_strand_id
1 'polypeptide(L)'
;MKRLALIAALLLGAGTLAAYRPYSQGARSKAAWMTVSAIKTGQEYYLEVAQDGRAVMRTETPLSLVTRRGTIKSVLVKDFFREIENSEIVNSQNVKQSKMVFYRGDMMKISAYISGELTRTVAPLNNFGEAFAYAFGEVKKAVAALPEETAVRAFLRAEPVEGEELDSFRGKAAVDGEVKPIETTDLQKIKPLMAAIKEPHRLIPIENEASMKELQDFISARQLYGLRTLFYVPSTRGTYKCQVLEITRKQAAPAPKKPVPARKPAPKKKR
;
A
#
# COMPACT_ATOMS: atom_id res chain seq x y z
N MET A 1 -1.68 55.81 34.21
CA MET A 1 -2.33 55.34 32.96
C MET A 1 -1.36 54.85 31.87
N LYS A 2 -0.13 55.37 31.73
CA LYS A 2 0.83 54.94 30.69
C LYS A 2 1.36 53.49 30.80
N ARG A 3 1.36 52.89 32.00
CA ARG A 3 1.86 51.50 32.22
C ARG A 3 0.87 50.40 31.81
N LEU A 4 -0.44 50.68 31.83
CA LEU A 4 -1.47 49.73 31.41
C LEU A 4 -1.54 49.59 29.88
N ALA A 5 -1.29 50.67 29.14
CA ALA A 5 -1.21 50.65 27.69
C ALA A 5 -0.02 49.82 27.16
N LEU A 6 1.09 49.77 27.91
CA LEU A 6 2.28 49.00 27.53
C LEU A 6 2.07 47.48 27.69
N ILE A 7 1.32 47.06 28.70
CA ILE A 7 1.00 45.64 28.93
C ILE A 7 -0.03 45.14 27.90
N ALA A 8 -1.01 45.97 27.52
CA ALA A 8 -1.94 45.66 26.44
C ALA A 8 -1.24 45.54 25.07
N ALA A 9 -0.22 46.36 24.81
CA ALA A 9 0.58 46.26 23.58
C ALA A 9 1.47 45.00 23.54
N LEU A 10 2.00 44.55 24.68
CA LEU A 10 2.79 43.32 24.77
C LEU A 10 1.94 42.04 24.62
N LEU A 11 0.69 42.05 25.09
CA LEU A 11 -0.25 40.93 24.91
C LEU A 11 -0.76 40.82 23.46
N LEU A 12 -0.82 41.92 22.71
CA LEU A 12 -1.19 41.91 21.29
C LEU A 12 -0.02 41.50 20.37
N GLY A 13 1.23 41.64 20.82
CA GLY A 13 2.43 41.20 20.07
C GLY A 13 2.75 39.70 20.17
N ALA A 14 2.28 39.02 21.22
CA ALA A 14 2.47 37.57 21.37
C ALA A 14 1.48 36.73 20.55
N GLY A 15 0.34 37.32 20.13
CA GLY A 15 -0.67 36.65 19.32
C GLY A 15 -0.30 36.52 17.83
N THR A 16 0.56 37.41 17.31
CA THR A 16 0.90 37.44 15.87
C THR A 16 2.07 36.53 15.50
N LEU A 17 2.90 36.09 16.46
CA LEU A 17 3.93 35.06 16.25
C LEU A 17 3.40 33.62 16.35
N ALA A 18 2.18 33.42 16.87
CA ALA A 18 1.49 32.13 16.81
C ALA A 18 0.71 31.92 15.49
N ALA A 19 0.58 32.96 14.65
CA ALA A 19 -0.24 32.95 13.44
C ALA A 19 0.57 32.81 12.13
N TYR A 20 1.91 32.78 12.18
CA TYR A 20 2.75 32.50 11.02
C TYR A 20 3.38 31.10 11.12
N ARG A 21 2.55 30.06 10.98
CA ARG A 21 3.02 28.74 10.55
C ARG A 21 2.80 28.63 9.04
N PRO A 22 3.85 28.75 8.20
CA PRO A 22 3.72 28.44 6.80
C PRO A 22 3.71 26.90 6.66
N TYR A 23 2.60 26.26 7.06
CA TYR A 23 2.39 24.82 6.83
C TYR A 23 0.88 24.48 6.71
N SER A 24 0.10 25.45 6.22
CA SER A 24 -1.29 25.25 5.79
C SER A 24 -1.38 25.11 4.27
N GLN A 25 -0.65 24.15 3.71
CA GLN A 25 -1.21 23.29 2.67
C GLN A 25 -1.55 22.00 3.41
N GLY A 26 -2.84 21.64 3.47
CA GLY A 26 -3.33 20.53 4.29
C GLY A 26 -2.41 19.33 4.25
N ALA A 27 -1.66 19.12 5.34
CA ALA A 27 -0.66 18.08 5.43
C ALA A 27 -1.38 16.73 5.36
N ARG A 28 -1.46 16.16 4.15
CA ARG A 28 -1.56 14.71 4.01
C ARG A 28 -0.45 14.17 4.88
N SER A 29 -0.78 13.42 5.93
CA SER A 29 0.22 12.80 6.79
C SER A 29 1.21 12.08 5.89
N LYS A 30 2.48 12.53 5.85
CA LYS A 30 3.49 11.86 5.04
C LYS A 30 3.49 10.40 5.49
N ALA A 31 3.26 9.51 4.54
CA ALA A 31 3.23 8.08 4.77
C ALA A 31 4.34 7.44 3.93
N ALA A 32 4.94 6.40 4.48
CA ALA A 32 5.80 5.50 3.74
C ALA A 32 5.07 4.16 3.64
N TRP A 33 4.97 3.62 2.43
CA TRP A 33 4.46 2.28 2.22
C TRP A 33 5.50 1.44 1.49
N MET A 34 5.58 0.18 1.87
CA MET A 34 6.56 -0.72 1.32
C MET A 34 5.99 -2.12 1.18
N THR A 35 6.46 -2.80 0.15
CA THR A 35 6.24 -4.22 -0.07
C THR A 35 7.58 -4.91 0.01
N VAL A 36 7.65 -5.98 0.79
CA VAL A 36 8.83 -6.84 0.81
C VAL A 36 8.42 -8.23 0.39
N SER A 37 9.12 -8.72 -0.62
CA SER A 37 8.89 -10.02 -1.23
C SER A 37 10.06 -10.92 -0.88
N ALA A 38 9.79 -11.97 -0.11
CA ALA A 38 10.75 -13.01 0.18
C ALA A 38 10.74 -14.03 -0.96
N ILE A 39 11.75 -13.95 -1.84
CA ILE A 39 11.82 -14.77 -3.07
C ILE A 39 11.78 -16.27 -2.74
N LYS A 40 12.43 -16.68 -1.65
CA LYS A 40 12.53 -18.10 -1.26
C LYS A 40 11.21 -18.69 -0.76
N THR A 41 10.43 -17.92 -0.01
CA THR A 41 9.20 -18.42 0.63
C THR A 41 7.95 -18.09 -0.16
N GLY A 42 8.06 -17.20 -1.17
CA GLY A 42 6.91 -16.66 -1.89
C GLY A 42 6.03 -15.77 -1.01
N GLN A 43 6.50 -15.39 0.18
CA GLN A 43 5.76 -14.54 1.10
C GLN A 43 5.92 -13.08 0.68
N GLU A 44 4.79 -12.39 0.56
CA GLU A 44 4.75 -10.95 0.39
C GLU A 44 4.16 -10.34 1.64
N TYR A 45 4.82 -9.30 2.16
CA TYR A 45 4.19 -8.45 3.16
C TYR A 45 4.24 -7.00 2.71
N TYR A 46 3.14 -6.32 2.96
CA TYR A 46 2.98 -4.89 2.81
C TYR A 46 2.97 -4.25 4.19
N LEU A 47 3.65 -3.12 4.32
CA LEU A 47 3.69 -2.29 5.52
C LEU A 47 3.51 -0.82 5.12
N GLU A 48 2.60 -0.14 5.77
CA GLU A 48 2.40 1.30 5.68
C GLU A 48 2.53 1.92 7.06
N VAL A 49 3.23 3.05 7.14
CA VAL A 49 3.32 3.87 8.35
C VAL A 49 3.16 5.33 7.97
N ALA A 50 2.21 6.00 8.62
CA ALA A 50 2.05 7.44 8.56
C ALA A 50 2.81 8.12 9.71
N GLN A 51 3.22 9.37 9.49
CA GLN A 51 3.91 10.18 10.51
C GLN A 51 3.12 10.40 11.80
N ASP A 52 1.78 10.29 11.75
CA ASP A 52 0.90 10.34 12.92
C ASP A 52 0.84 9.02 13.71
N GLY A 53 1.57 8.00 13.26
CA GLY A 53 1.64 6.68 13.88
C GLY A 53 0.56 5.71 13.44
N ARG A 54 -0.37 6.09 12.56
CA ARG A 54 -1.26 5.10 11.92
C ARG A 54 -0.43 4.15 11.06
N ALA A 55 -0.71 2.87 11.18
CA ALA A 55 0.00 1.84 10.45
C ALA A 55 -0.93 0.73 9.96
N VAL A 56 -0.55 0.13 8.85
CA VAL A 56 -1.21 -1.03 8.24
C VAL A 56 -0.14 -2.06 7.91
N MET A 57 -0.37 -3.32 8.25
CA MET A 57 0.42 -4.43 7.73
C MET A 57 -0.50 -5.46 7.10
N ARG A 58 -0.19 -5.88 5.89
CA ARG A 58 -0.86 -6.99 5.21
C ARG A 58 0.16 -8.06 4.94
N THR A 59 -0.09 -9.28 5.40
CA THR A 59 0.77 -10.44 5.14
C THR A 59 0.00 -11.44 4.30
N GLU A 60 0.51 -11.73 3.11
CA GLU A 60 -0.02 -12.73 2.20
C GLU A 60 0.94 -13.91 2.10
N THR A 61 0.40 -15.09 2.40
CA THR A 61 1.04 -16.38 2.15
C THR A 61 0.17 -17.17 1.18
N PRO A 62 0.66 -18.28 0.59
CA PRO A 62 -0.18 -19.16 -0.22
C PRO A 62 -1.45 -19.67 0.50
N LEU A 63 -1.43 -19.73 1.83
CA LEU A 63 -2.48 -20.35 2.65
C LEU A 63 -3.34 -19.33 3.42
N SER A 64 -2.84 -18.12 3.65
CA SER A 64 -3.47 -17.18 4.55
C SER A 64 -3.28 -15.74 4.08
N LEU A 65 -4.26 -14.92 4.39
CA LEU A 65 -4.15 -13.47 4.23
C LEU A 65 -4.65 -12.81 5.51
N VAL A 66 -3.78 -12.03 6.14
CA VAL A 66 -4.07 -11.29 7.37
C VAL A 66 -3.71 -9.83 7.16
N THR A 67 -4.63 -8.94 7.50
CA THR A 67 -4.37 -7.50 7.57
C THR A 67 -4.52 -7.03 9.01
N ARG A 68 -3.59 -6.20 9.48
CA ARG A 68 -3.60 -5.56 10.80
C ARG A 68 -3.51 -4.06 10.61
N ARG A 69 -4.25 -3.30 11.41
CA ARG A 69 -4.29 -1.83 11.34
C ARG A 69 -4.47 -1.24 12.73
N GLY A 70 -3.88 -0.06 12.95
CA GLY A 70 -4.01 0.65 14.22
C GLY A 70 -2.97 1.75 14.33
N THR A 71 -2.57 2.07 15.56
CA THR A 71 -1.59 3.13 15.86
C THR A 71 -0.41 2.54 16.64
N ILE A 72 0.80 2.89 16.22
CA ILE A 72 2.04 2.52 16.92
C ILE A 72 2.67 3.73 17.61
N LYS A 73 3.67 3.47 18.47
CA LYS A 73 4.36 4.52 19.24
C LYS A 73 5.06 5.51 18.30
N SER A 74 4.88 6.80 18.54
CA SER A 74 5.46 7.88 17.73
C SER A 74 6.99 7.88 17.68
N VAL A 75 7.67 7.37 18.71
CA VAL A 75 9.14 7.23 18.74
C VAL A 75 9.61 6.30 17.61
N LEU A 76 8.96 5.14 17.44
CA LEU A 76 9.29 4.18 16.38
C LEU A 76 9.09 4.79 14.99
N VAL A 77 8.03 5.59 14.84
CA VAL A 77 7.73 6.30 13.59
C VAL A 77 8.82 7.32 13.27
N LYS A 78 9.21 8.13 14.26
CA LYS A 78 10.25 9.15 14.09
C LYS A 78 11.59 8.52 13.71
N ASP A 79 12.00 7.46 14.41
CA ASP A 79 13.23 6.74 14.09
C ASP A 79 13.17 6.17 12.68
N PHE A 80 12.06 5.53 12.30
CA PHE A 80 11.89 4.97 10.97
C PHE A 80 11.96 6.01 9.84
N PHE A 81 11.27 7.15 9.98
CA PHE A 81 11.34 8.21 8.98
C PHE A 81 12.71 8.87 8.91
N ARG A 82 13.42 9.03 10.04
CA ARG A 82 14.80 9.50 10.05
C ARG A 82 15.70 8.57 9.22
N GLU A 83 15.56 7.25 9.39
CA GLU A 83 16.37 6.30 8.63
C GLU A 83 15.98 6.24 7.14
N ILE A 84 14.71 6.49 6.77
CA ILE A 84 14.32 6.68 5.37
C ILE A 84 15.02 7.90 4.77
N GLU A 85 14.94 9.04 5.45
CA GLU A 85 15.53 10.31 4.99
C GLU A 85 17.06 10.25 4.90
N ASN A 86 17.70 9.47 5.77
CA ASN A 86 19.15 9.27 5.75
C ASN A 86 19.61 8.14 4.81
N SER A 87 18.70 7.34 4.25
CA SER A 87 19.08 6.21 3.42
C SER A 87 19.58 6.67 2.05
N GLU A 88 20.86 6.44 1.78
CA GLU A 88 21.48 6.74 0.48
C GLU A 88 20.78 6.04 -0.68
N ILE A 89 20.25 4.84 -0.47
CA ILE A 89 19.55 4.08 -1.51
C ILE A 89 18.17 4.66 -1.82
N VAL A 90 17.52 5.23 -0.82
CA VAL A 90 16.23 5.90 -0.99
C VAL A 90 16.43 7.26 -1.66
N ASN A 91 17.54 7.94 -1.36
CA ASN A 91 17.89 9.24 -1.96
C ASN A 91 18.63 9.14 -3.31
N SER A 92 19.20 8.00 -3.67
CA SER A 92 19.94 7.83 -4.91
C SER A 92 19.01 7.44 -6.07
N GLN A 93 19.07 8.21 -7.15
CA GLN A 93 18.32 7.92 -8.38
C GLN A 93 18.90 6.72 -9.17
N ASN A 94 20.03 6.15 -8.73
CA ASN A 94 20.81 5.17 -9.48
C ASN A 94 21.13 3.91 -8.65
N VAL A 95 20.10 3.18 -8.22
CA VAL A 95 20.30 1.82 -7.72
C VAL A 95 20.66 0.92 -8.92
N LYS A 96 21.91 0.45 -9.00
CA LYS A 96 22.44 -0.36 -10.12
C LYS A 96 21.54 -1.60 -10.36
N GLN A 97 20.66 -1.51 -11.35
CA GLN A 97 19.66 -2.55 -11.66
C GLN A 97 20.29 -3.90 -12.04
N SER A 98 21.51 -3.90 -12.58
CA SER A 98 22.20 -5.10 -13.08
C SER A 98 22.51 -6.16 -12.01
N LYS A 99 22.63 -5.78 -10.72
CA LYS A 99 22.84 -6.74 -9.62
C LYS A 99 21.54 -7.39 -9.12
N MET A 100 20.37 -6.92 -9.55
CA MET A 100 19.08 -7.43 -9.06
C MET A 100 18.65 -8.75 -9.70
N VAL A 101 19.13 -9.05 -10.92
CA VAL A 101 18.68 -10.22 -11.72
C VAL A 101 19.04 -11.57 -11.08
N PHE A 102 20.09 -11.62 -10.26
CA PHE A 102 20.57 -12.85 -9.61
C PHE A 102 20.36 -12.87 -8.09
N TYR A 103 19.74 -11.85 -7.51
CA TYR A 103 19.53 -11.78 -6.07
C TYR A 103 18.41 -12.73 -5.63
N ARG A 104 18.68 -13.54 -4.60
CA ARG A 104 17.75 -14.55 -4.06
C ARG A 104 17.28 -14.25 -2.63
N GLY A 105 17.62 -13.09 -2.08
CA GLY A 105 17.17 -12.66 -0.76
C GLY A 105 15.85 -11.88 -0.82
N ASP A 106 15.58 -11.12 0.25
CA ASP A 106 14.37 -10.33 0.36
C ASP A 106 14.50 -9.02 -0.41
N MET A 107 13.56 -8.78 -1.33
CA MET A 107 13.49 -7.54 -2.11
C MET A 107 12.51 -6.59 -1.47
N MET A 108 12.95 -5.36 -1.20
CA MET A 108 12.10 -4.29 -0.69
C MET A 108 11.78 -3.29 -1.80
N LYS A 109 10.49 -2.97 -1.93
CA LYS A 109 9.96 -1.88 -2.73
C LYS A 109 9.39 -0.87 -1.75
N ILE A 110 10.03 0.29 -1.60
CA ILE A 110 9.57 1.36 -0.70
C ILE A 110 9.13 2.57 -1.52
N SER A 111 8.00 3.14 -1.13
CA SER A 111 7.47 4.40 -1.65
C SER A 111 7.32 5.38 -0.50
N ALA A 112 7.96 6.53 -0.60
CA ALA A 112 7.97 7.55 0.44
C ALA A 112 8.08 8.95 -0.19
N TYR A 113 7.60 9.96 0.55
CA TYR A 113 7.79 11.35 0.17
C TYR A 113 9.15 11.85 0.64
N ILE A 114 10.08 12.06 -0.29
CA ILE A 114 11.40 12.67 -0.03
C ILE A 114 11.36 14.09 -0.58
N SER A 115 11.62 15.08 0.26
CA SER A 115 11.61 16.50 -0.15
C SER A 115 10.33 16.97 -0.86
N GLY A 116 9.20 16.30 -0.61
CA GLY A 116 7.89 16.60 -1.22
C GLY A 116 7.56 15.80 -2.47
N GLU A 117 8.52 15.06 -3.03
CA GLU A 117 8.33 14.19 -4.19
C GLU A 117 8.12 12.74 -3.75
N LEU A 118 7.15 12.07 -4.38
CA LEU A 118 6.93 10.65 -4.14
C LEU A 118 7.98 9.85 -4.92
N THR A 119 8.92 9.25 -4.21
CA THR A 119 9.94 8.38 -4.80
C THR A 119 9.57 6.92 -4.56
N ARG A 120 9.97 6.05 -5.49
CA ARG A 120 9.85 4.60 -5.34
C ARG A 120 11.20 3.95 -5.57
N THR A 121 11.70 3.28 -4.55
CA THR A 121 13.00 2.61 -4.57
C THR A 121 12.80 1.10 -4.49
N VAL A 122 13.51 0.37 -5.34
CA VAL A 122 13.50 -1.10 -5.35
C VAL A 122 14.92 -1.58 -5.14
N ALA A 123 15.17 -2.27 -4.02
CA ALA A 123 16.50 -2.77 -3.69
C ALA A 123 16.42 -3.99 -2.75
N PRO A 124 17.48 -4.82 -2.72
CA PRO A 124 17.69 -5.79 -1.66
C PRO A 124 17.62 -5.15 -0.27
N LEU A 125 16.94 -5.79 0.69
CA LEU A 125 16.74 -5.23 2.04
C LEU A 125 18.08 -4.94 2.75
N ASN A 126 19.08 -5.79 2.55
CA ASN A 126 20.42 -5.63 3.13
C ASN A 126 21.18 -4.41 2.60
N ASN A 127 20.75 -3.82 1.48
CA ASN A 127 21.43 -2.64 0.95
C ASN A 127 21.00 -1.35 1.66
N PHE A 128 19.87 -1.33 2.37
CA PHE A 128 19.37 -0.11 3.05
C PHE A 128 20.15 0.27 4.32
N GLY A 129 21.07 -0.58 4.77
CA GLY A 129 21.89 -0.36 5.97
C GLY A 129 21.27 -0.96 7.23
N GLU A 130 22.12 -1.21 8.24
CA GLU A 130 21.73 -1.87 9.48
C GLU A 130 20.78 -1.04 10.33
N ALA A 131 20.99 0.28 10.40
CA ALA A 131 20.12 1.20 11.15
C ALA A 131 18.69 1.22 10.59
N PHE A 132 18.56 1.30 9.26
CA PHE A 132 17.26 1.18 8.60
C PHE A 132 16.62 -0.18 8.87
N ALA A 133 17.37 -1.28 8.70
CA ALA A 133 16.85 -2.63 8.93
C ALA A 133 16.36 -2.83 10.37
N TYR A 134 17.06 -2.23 11.35
CA TYR A 134 16.66 -2.21 12.75
C TYR A 134 15.37 -1.42 12.97
N ALA A 135 15.31 -0.16 12.53
CA ALA A 135 14.13 0.70 12.68
C ALA A 135 12.90 0.09 11.98
N PHE A 136 13.09 -0.42 10.77
CA PHE A 136 12.10 -1.17 10.02
C PHE A 136 11.61 -2.41 10.79
N GLY A 137 12.53 -3.18 11.39
CA GLY A 137 12.23 -4.35 12.21
C GLY A 137 11.38 -4.02 13.44
N GLU A 138 11.70 -2.94 14.15
CA GLU A 138 10.94 -2.49 15.33
C GLU A 138 9.53 -2.02 14.97
N VAL A 139 9.39 -1.26 13.87
CA VAL A 139 8.08 -0.90 13.32
C VAL A 139 7.30 -2.16 12.95
N LYS A 140 7.90 -3.07 12.17
CA LYS A 140 7.25 -4.30 11.74
C LYS A 140 6.73 -5.12 12.93
N LYS A 141 7.54 -5.26 13.99
CA LYS A 141 7.13 -5.94 15.23
C LYS A 141 5.94 -5.24 15.90
N ALA A 142 5.99 -3.91 16.01
CA ALA A 142 4.91 -3.14 16.62
C ALA A 142 3.60 -3.24 15.83
N VAL A 143 3.67 -3.18 14.50
CA VAL A 143 2.49 -3.30 13.62
C VAL A 143 1.94 -4.73 13.60
N ALA A 144 2.80 -5.75 13.71
CA ALA A 144 2.37 -7.14 13.82
C ALA A 144 1.58 -7.45 15.09
N ALA A 145 1.77 -6.66 16.15
CA ALA A 145 1.02 -6.77 17.41
C ALA A 145 -0.35 -6.05 17.38
N LEU A 146 -0.65 -5.30 16.32
CA LEU A 146 -1.95 -4.61 16.18
C LEU A 146 -3.09 -5.60 15.95
N PRO A 147 -4.34 -5.22 16.28
CA PRO A 147 -5.51 -6.04 16.01
C PRO A 147 -5.68 -6.31 14.51
N GLU A 148 -6.33 -7.43 14.19
CA GLU A 148 -6.72 -7.74 12.82
C GLU A 148 -7.77 -6.73 12.32
N GLU A 149 -7.60 -6.28 11.09
CA GLU A 149 -8.52 -5.36 10.43
C GLU A 149 -9.80 -6.10 10.03
N THR A 150 -10.94 -5.58 10.48
CA THR A 150 -12.27 -6.14 10.24
C THR A 150 -13.27 -5.10 9.75
N ALA A 151 -12.95 -3.81 9.85
CA ALA A 151 -13.80 -2.70 9.46
C ALA A 151 -13.67 -2.35 7.97
N VAL A 152 -12.48 -2.55 7.38
CA VAL A 152 -12.27 -2.30 5.95
C VAL A 152 -12.81 -3.46 5.12
N ARG A 153 -13.53 -3.19 4.04
CA ARG A 153 -14.06 -4.24 3.16
C ARG A 153 -13.01 -4.78 2.21
N ALA A 154 -12.24 -3.89 1.60
CA ALA A 154 -11.19 -4.20 0.65
C ALA A 154 -10.17 -3.07 0.57
N PHE A 155 -9.04 -3.32 -0.07
CA PHE A 155 -8.08 -2.29 -0.47
C PHE A 155 -8.09 -2.13 -1.99
N LEU A 156 -7.90 -0.90 -2.45
CA LEU A 156 -7.64 -0.59 -3.85
C LEU A 156 -6.16 -0.21 -3.99
N ARG A 157 -5.47 -0.89 -4.90
CA ARG A 157 -4.10 -0.57 -5.30
C ARG A 157 -4.10 -0.14 -6.76
N ALA A 158 -3.39 0.92 -7.10
CA ALA A 158 -3.13 1.31 -8.49
C ALA A 158 -1.64 1.25 -8.77
N GLU A 159 -1.27 0.77 -9.96
CA GLU A 159 0.11 0.67 -10.42
C GLU A 159 0.21 1.34 -11.78
N PRO A 160 1.15 2.28 -12.00
CA PRO A 160 1.33 2.87 -13.32
C PRO A 160 1.77 1.78 -14.31
N VAL A 161 1.21 1.84 -15.51
CA VAL A 161 1.50 0.90 -16.61
C VAL A 161 2.35 1.64 -17.63
N GLU A 162 3.56 1.14 -17.87
CA GLU A 162 4.57 1.79 -18.70
C GLU A 162 5.27 0.75 -19.59
N GLY A 163 5.95 1.22 -20.65
CA GLY A 163 6.74 0.40 -21.56
C GLY A 163 5.93 -0.74 -22.20
N GLU A 164 6.52 -1.94 -22.24
CA GLU A 164 5.93 -3.12 -22.89
C GLU A 164 4.55 -3.51 -22.31
N GLU A 165 4.31 -3.31 -21.01
CA GLU A 165 3.00 -3.60 -20.42
C GLU A 165 1.93 -2.63 -20.95
N LEU A 166 2.30 -1.36 -21.18
CA LEU A 166 1.40 -0.36 -21.76
C LEU A 166 1.09 -0.67 -23.22
N ASP A 167 2.10 -1.08 -23.99
CA ASP A 167 1.92 -1.46 -25.39
C ASP A 167 1.06 -2.72 -25.51
N SER A 168 1.27 -3.71 -24.63
CA SER A 168 0.43 -4.91 -24.55
C SER A 168 -1.02 -4.56 -24.18
N PHE A 169 -1.22 -3.66 -23.22
CA PHE A 169 -2.54 -3.16 -22.86
C PHE A 169 -3.24 -2.48 -24.04
N ARG A 170 -2.55 -1.55 -24.72
CA ARG A 170 -3.11 -0.82 -25.88
C ARG A 170 -3.47 -1.78 -27.00
N GLY A 171 -2.61 -2.75 -27.30
CA GLY A 171 -2.87 -3.76 -28.32
C GLY A 171 -4.10 -4.62 -28.02
N LYS A 172 -4.27 -5.06 -26.77
CA LYS A 172 -5.43 -5.86 -26.36
C LYS A 172 -6.70 -5.05 -26.28
N ALA A 173 -6.64 -3.87 -25.68
CA ALA A 173 -7.83 -3.06 -25.44
C ALA A 173 -8.37 -2.47 -26.75
N ALA A 174 -7.52 -2.19 -27.74
CA ALA A 174 -7.94 -1.77 -29.08
C ALA A 174 -8.78 -2.82 -29.83
N VAL A 175 -8.64 -4.10 -29.51
CA VAL A 175 -9.49 -5.18 -30.08
C VAL A 175 -10.94 -5.06 -29.61
N ASP A 176 -11.14 -4.60 -28.37
CA ASP A 176 -12.46 -4.42 -27.76
C ASP A 176 -13.06 -3.01 -28.03
N GLY A 177 -12.30 -2.11 -28.68
CA GLY A 177 -12.71 -0.75 -29.03
C GLY A 177 -11.70 0.34 -28.63
N GLU A 178 -11.97 1.59 -28.97
CA GLU A 178 -11.12 2.71 -28.56
C GLU A 178 -11.31 3.02 -27.07
N VAL A 179 -10.24 2.83 -26.26
CA VAL A 179 -10.30 3.17 -24.84
C VAL A 179 -10.04 4.67 -24.65
N LYS A 180 -11.12 5.43 -24.47
CA LYS A 180 -11.02 6.87 -24.24
C LYS A 180 -10.38 7.17 -22.88
N PRO A 181 -9.44 8.11 -22.81
CA PRO A 181 -8.87 8.54 -21.54
C PRO A 181 -9.96 9.14 -20.66
N ILE A 182 -9.92 8.80 -19.38
CA ILE A 182 -10.86 9.29 -18.39
C ILE A 182 -10.30 10.58 -17.80
N GLU A 183 -11.15 11.61 -17.79
CA GLU A 183 -10.79 12.90 -17.22
C GLU A 183 -10.60 12.83 -15.71
N THR A 184 -9.67 13.63 -15.22
CA THR A 184 -9.37 13.70 -13.77
C THR A 184 -10.62 14.10 -12.97
N THR A 185 -11.51 14.93 -13.54
CA THR A 185 -12.78 15.35 -12.91
C THR A 185 -13.73 14.18 -12.68
N ASP A 186 -13.75 13.20 -13.58
CA ASP A 186 -14.57 11.99 -13.42
C ASP A 186 -13.97 11.04 -12.40
N LEU A 187 -12.64 10.90 -12.36
CA LEU A 187 -11.96 10.09 -11.36
C LEU A 187 -12.17 10.64 -9.93
N GLN A 188 -12.26 11.96 -9.77
CA GLN A 188 -12.51 12.60 -8.47
C GLN A 188 -13.85 12.21 -7.83
N LYS A 189 -14.83 11.78 -8.64
CA LYS A 189 -16.12 11.27 -8.14
C LYS A 189 -15.95 9.99 -7.34
N ILE A 190 -14.94 9.18 -7.67
CA ILE A 190 -14.61 7.94 -6.97
C ILE A 190 -13.36 8.17 -6.11
N LYS A 191 -13.57 8.67 -4.89
CA LYS A 191 -12.48 9.10 -3.98
C LYS A 191 -11.39 8.03 -3.77
N PRO A 192 -11.71 6.74 -3.52
CA PRO A 192 -10.69 5.72 -3.34
C PRO A 192 -9.83 5.50 -4.60
N LEU A 193 -10.45 5.58 -5.78
CA LEU A 193 -9.75 5.42 -7.06
C LEU A 193 -8.80 6.58 -7.32
N MET A 194 -9.26 7.81 -7.12
CA MET A 194 -8.39 8.98 -7.26
C MET A 194 -7.24 8.97 -6.24
N ALA A 195 -7.49 8.50 -5.02
CA ALA A 195 -6.44 8.35 -4.02
C ALA A 195 -5.39 7.32 -4.46
N ALA A 196 -5.81 6.15 -4.97
CA ALA A 196 -4.91 5.11 -5.42
C ALA A 196 -4.03 5.57 -6.60
N ILE A 197 -4.61 6.34 -7.54
CA ILE A 197 -3.88 6.93 -8.67
C ILE A 197 -2.87 7.98 -8.21
N LYS A 198 -3.20 8.80 -7.20
CA LYS A 198 -2.28 9.82 -6.65
C LYS A 198 -1.13 9.22 -5.85
N GLU A 199 -1.35 8.05 -5.24
CA GLU A 199 -0.41 7.38 -4.35
C GLU A 199 -0.22 5.93 -4.84
N PRO A 200 0.45 5.74 -5.99
CA PRO A 200 0.61 4.43 -6.61
C PRO A 200 1.28 3.44 -5.67
N HIS A 201 0.91 2.17 -5.83
CA HIS A 201 1.30 1.03 -4.99
C HIS A 201 0.83 1.08 -3.52
N ARG A 202 0.21 2.17 -3.07
CA ARG A 202 -0.40 2.25 -1.73
C ARG A 202 -1.69 1.45 -1.67
N LEU A 203 -2.01 0.86 -0.51
CA LEU A 203 -3.27 0.18 -0.27
C LEU A 203 -4.31 1.17 0.26
N ILE A 204 -5.19 1.66 -0.62
CA ILE A 204 -6.25 2.60 -0.23
C ILE A 204 -7.46 1.83 0.30
N PRO A 205 -7.90 2.06 1.55
CA PRO A 205 -9.03 1.33 2.12
C PRO A 205 -10.36 1.72 1.44
N ILE A 206 -11.19 0.72 1.19
CA ILE A 206 -12.62 0.87 0.87
C ILE A 206 -13.39 0.39 2.10
N GLU A 207 -13.95 1.34 2.85
CA GLU A 207 -14.50 1.09 4.19
C GLU A 207 -15.91 0.50 4.15
N ASN A 208 -16.73 0.85 3.15
CA ASN A 208 -18.14 0.48 3.12
C ASN A 208 -18.60 -0.05 1.75
N GLU A 209 -19.76 -0.71 1.76
CA GLU A 209 -20.37 -1.31 0.58
C GLU A 209 -20.81 -0.27 -0.46
N ALA A 210 -21.24 0.92 -0.02
CA ALA A 210 -21.62 2.00 -0.93
C ALA A 210 -20.45 2.43 -1.81
N SER A 211 -19.27 2.68 -1.23
CA SER A 211 -18.06 3.04 -1.98
C SER A 211 -17.57 1.88 -2.88
N MET A 212 -17.75 0.63 -2.45
CA MET A 212 -17.45 -0.53 -3.30
C MET A 212 -18.39 -0.59 -4.51
N LYS A 213 -19.68 -0.35 -4.29
CA LYS A 213 -20.69 -0.34 -5.36
C LYS A 213 -20.44 0.81 -6.33
N GLU A 214 -20.16 2.02 -5.84
CA GLU A 214 -19.79 3.17 -6.66
C GLU A 214 -18.60 2.86 -7.58
N LEU A 215 -17.58 2.18 -7.05
CA LEU A 215 -16.44 1.74 -7.85
C LEU A 215 -16.85 0.72 -8.92
N GLN A 216 -17.68 -0.27 -8.59
CA GLN A 216 -18.12 -1.30 -9.54
C GLN A 216 -19.04 -0.73 -10.63
N ASP A 217 -19.93 0.18 -10.26
CA ASP A 217 -20.81 0.89 -11.18
C ASP A 217 -19.98 1.78 -12.12
N PHE A 218 -18.95 2.46 -11.60
CA PHE A 218 -18.02 3.23 -12.41
C PHE A 218 -17.26 2.36 -13.41
N ILE A 219 -16.71 1.22 -12.98
CA ILE A 219 -16.00 0.26 -13.84
C ILE A 219 -16.91 -0.20 -14.98
N SER A 220 -18.17 -0.53 -14.65
CA SER A 220 -19.15 -1.06 -15.61
C SER A 220 -19.62 0.02 -16.58
N ALA A 221 -19.94 1.22 -16.09
CA ALA A 221 -20.39 2.35 -16.90
C ALA A 221 -19.31 2.84 -17.87
N ARG A 222 -18.03 2.75 -17.48
CA ARG A 222 -16.89 3.13 -18.33
C ARG A 222 -16.35 1.97 -19.17
N GLN A 223 -16.94 0.78 -19.05
CA GLN A 223 -16.51 -0.44 -19.75
C GLN A 223 -15.00 -0.65 -19.66
N LEU A 224 -14.44 -0.48 -18.45
CA LEU A 224 -13.00 -0.57 -18.28
C LEU A 224 -12.51 -1.98 -18.60
N TYR A 225 -11.39 -2.04 -19.34
CA TYR A 225 -10.78 -3.30 -19.69
C TYR A 225 -10.33 -4.08 -18.44
N GLY A 226 -10.73 -5.35 -18.35
CA GLY A 226 -10.38 -6.26 -17.28
C GLY A 226 -11.59 -6.82 -16.52
N LEU A 227 -11.34 -7.27 -15.29
CA LEU A 227 -12.33 -7.82 -14.36
C LEU A 227 -12.67 -6.80 -13.27
N ARG A 228 -13.78 -7.01 -12.55
CA ARG A 228 -14.20 -6.15 -11.42
C ARG A 228 -13.14 -5.98 -10.33
N THR A 229 -12.25 -6.96 -10.17
CA THR A 229 -11.17 -6.95 -9.18
C THR A 229 -9.81 -6.61 -9.75
N LEU A 230 -9.67 -6.53 -11.08
CA LEU A 230 -8.44 -6.19 -11.78
C LEU A 230 -8.77 -5.50 -13.11
N PHE A 231 -8.63 -4.19 -13.17
CA PHE A 231 -9.06 -3.38 -14.32
C PHE A 231 -8.04 -2.29 -14.63
N TYR A 232 -8.11 -1.76 -15.84
CA TYR A 232 -7.21 -0.72 -16.32
C TYR A 232 -7.94 0.62 -16.45
N VAL A 233 -7.29 1.68 -15.98
CA VAL A 233 -7.79 3.05 -15.98
C VAL A 233 -6.84 3.92 -16.82
N PRO A 234 -7.12 4.11 -18.12
CA PRO A 234 -6.45 5.15 -18.88
C PRO A 234 -7.00 6.51 -18.45
N SER A 235 -6.11 7.40 -18.06
CA SER A 235 -6.48 8.74 -17.61
C SER A 235 -5.56 9.79 -18.22
N THR A 236 -5.93 11.05 -18.08
CA THR A 236 -5.04 12.17 -18.43
C THR A 236 -3.75 12.24 -17.61
N ARG A 237 -3.62 11.43 -16.54
CA ARG A 237 -2.40 11.29 -15.72
C ARG A 237 -1.54 10.08 -16.08
N GLY A 238 -1.96 9.29 -17.05
CA GLY A 238 -1.34 8.01 -17.40
C GLY A 238 -2.32 6.85 -17.31
N THR A 239 -1.83 5.66 -17.63
CA THR A 239 -2.60 4.41 -17.55
C THR A 239 -2.24 3.67 -16.28
N TYR A 240 -3.25 3.25 -15.54
CA TYR A 240 -3.06 2.55 -14.26
C TYR A 240 -3.73 1.20 -14.28
N LYS A 241 -3.04 0.19 -13.76
CA LYS A 241 -3.59 -1.12 -13.42
C LYS A 241 -4.10 -1.05 -11.99
N CYS A 242 -5.40 -1.22 -11.83
CA CYS A 242 -6.09 -1.14 -10.56
C CYS A 242 -6.51 -2.52 -10.10
N GLN A 243 -6.23 -2.85 -8.83
CA GLN A 243 -6.56 -4.14 -8.23
C GLN A 243 -7.32 -3.94 -6.93
N VAL A 244 -8.45 -4.64 -6.79
CA VAL A 244 -9.22 -4.73 -5.55
C VAL A 244 -8.72 -5.96 -4.79
N LEU A 245 -8.23 -5.73 -3.59
CA LEU A 245 -7.63 -6.72 -2.70
C LEU A 245 -8.53 -6.95 -1.50
N GLU A 246 -8.99 -8.18 -1.31
CA GLU A 246 -9.75 -8.58 -0.12
C GLU A 246 -8.93 -8.44 1.16
N ILE A 247 -9.54 -8.25 2.32
CA ILE A 247 -8.81 -8.07 3.59
C ILE A 247 -8.36 -9.38 4.24
N THR A 248 -9.09 -10.48 4.01
CA THR A 248 -8.87 -11.79 4.62
C THR A 248 -9.22 -12.90 3.64
N ARG A 249 -8.35 -13.91 3.53
CA ARG A 249 -8.63 -15.17 2.83
C ARG A 249 -8.69 -16.26 3.88
N LYS A 250 -9.90 -16.75 4.20
CA LYS A 250 -10.09 -17.98 4.97
C LYS A 250 -10.20 -19.13 3.97
N GLN A 251 -9.35 -20.15 4.08
CA GLN A 251 -9.58 -21.41 3.37
C GLN A 251 -11.00 -21.90 3.71
N ALA A 252 -11.76 -22.32 2.70
CA ALA A 252 -12.92 -23.18 2.92
C ALA A 252 -12.44 -24.41 3.71
N ALA A 253 -13.18 -24.80 4.75
CA ALA A 253 -12.84 -25.97 5.56
C ALA A 253 -12.49 -27.16 4.66
N PRO A 254 -11.39 -27.90 4.93
CA PRO A 254 -11.04 -29.05 4.12
C PRO A 254 -12.26 -29.97 4.06
N ALA A 255 -12.64 -30.39 2.85
CA ALA A 255 -13.77 -31.29 2.65
C ALA A 255 -13.64 -32.49 3.62
N PRO A 256 -14.72 -32.89 4.29
CA PRO A 256 -14.67 -33.98 5.26
C PRO A 256 -14.02 -35.19 4.58
N LYS A 257 -12.91 -35.68 5.17
CA LYS A 257 -12.19 -36.85 4.66
C LYS A 257 -13.22 -37.97 4.48
N LYS A 258 -13.41 -38.41 3.23
CA LYS A 258 -14.26 -39.58 2.95
C LYS A 258 -13.83 -40.72 3.87
N PRO A 259 -14.77 -41.43 4.53
CA PRO A 259 -14.43 -42.53 5.41
C PRO A 259 -13.60 -43.55 4.65
N VAL A 260 -12.46 -43.92 5.23
CA VAL A 260 -11.57 -44.95 4.69
C VAL A 260 -12.38 -46.25 4.58
N PRO A 261 -12.47 -46.89 3.40
CA PRO A 261 -13.18 -48.16 3.27
C PRO A 261 -12.51 -49.21 4.14
N ALA A 262 -13.31 -49.88 4.97
CA ALA A 262 -12.85 -50.92 5.89
C ALA A 262 -12.03 -51.98 5.13
N ARG A 263 -10.83 -52.26 5.65
CA ARG A 263 -9.94 -53.31 5.15
C ARG A 263 -10.70 -54.64 5.20
N LYS A 264 -10.97 -55.25 4.04
CA LYS A 264 -11.52 -56.62 3.98
C LYS A 264 -10.56 -57.58 4.70
N PRO A 265 -11.06 -58.50 5.55
CA PRO A 265 -10.20 -59.47 6.21
C PRO A 265 -9.59 -60.44 5.18
N ALA A 266 -8.30 -60.73 5.36
CA ALA A 266 -7.55 -61.65 4.51
C ALA A 266 -8.11 -63.08 4.58
N PRO A 267 -8.09 -63.86 3.47
CA PRO A 267 -8.63 -65.20 3.45
C PRO A 267 -7.74 -66.17 4.27
N LYS A 268 -8.38 -66.97 5.12
CA LYS A 268 -7.76 -68.08 5.86
C LYS A 268 -7.14 -69.08 4.87
N LYS A 269 -5.82 -69.30 4.98
CA LYS A 269 -5.16 -70.46 4.36
C LYS A 269 -5.78 -71.74 4.91
N LYS A 270 -6.35 -72.57 4.03
CA LYS A 270 -6.62 -73.99 4.33
C LYS A 270 -5.30 -74.76 4.30
N ARG A 271 -5.19 -75.71 5.22
CA ARG A 271 -4.13 -76.73 5.34
C ARG A 271 -3.96 -77.51 4.05
#